data_AF-A0AAV6B399-F1
#
_entry.id   AF-A0AAV6B399-F1
#
_cell.length_a   1.000
_cell.length_b   1.000
_cell.length_c   1.000
_cell.angle_alpha   90.00
_cell.angle_beta   90.00
_cell.angle_gamma   90.00
#
_symmetry.space_group_name_H-M   'P 1'
#
loop_
_entity.id
_entity.type
_entity.pdbx_description
1 polymer ?
#
loop_
_entity_poly.entity_id
_entity_poly.type
_entity_poly.pdbx_seq_one_letter_code
_entity_poly.pdbx_strand_id
1 'polypeptide(L)'
;MAKPTHETPKSESTASEAKVTAAKPAYIDKIEQAADLQITVRTLEDWMRRRLIPYYKIGKTVRFNPEVVRQSLDEKFKFAAR
;
A
#
# COMPACT_ATOMS: atom_id res chain seq x y z
N MET A 1 6.92 -29.82 -20.42
CA MET A 1 7.38 -29.39 -19.08
C MET A 1 7.37 -27.87 -19.04
N ALA A 2 6.80 -27.29 -17.98
CA ALA A 2 6.41 -25.89 -17.90
C ALA A 2 7.61 -24.92 -17.95
N LYS A 3 7.37 -23.74 -18.53
CA LYS A 3 8.37 -22.69 -18.80
C LYS A 3 9.04 -22.20 -17.49
N PRO A 4 10.35 -21.92 -17.52
CA PRO A 4 11.08 -21.43 -16.36
C PRO A 4 10.69 -19.98 -16.04
N THR A 5 10.79 -19.72 -14.74
CA THR A 5 10.47 -18.51 -13.99
C THR A 5 11.48 -17.39 -14.24
N HIS A 6 10.96 -16.15 -14.20
CA HIS A 6 11.62 -14.90 -13.79
C HIS A 6 12.53 -14.16 -14.78
N GLU A 7 11.95 -13.23 -15.55
CA GLU A 7 12.68 -12.07 -16.05
C GLU A 7 11.79 -10.82 -16.00
N THR A 8 12.01 -9.99 -14.97
CA THR A 8 11.74 -8.55 -15.04
C THR A 8 13.07 -7.85 -14.72
N PRO A 9 13.55 -6.95 -15.59
CA PRO A 9 14.86 -6.34 -15.44
C PRO A 9 14.90 -5.35 -14.27
N LYS A 10 15.88 -5.60 -13.40
CA LYS A 10 16.80 -4.65 -12.75
C LYS A 10 16.38 -3.18 -12.78
N SER A 11 15.85 -2.71 -11.67
CA SER A 11 16.05 -1.33 -11.21
C SER A 11 16.53 -1.42 -9.76
N GLU A 12 17.85 -1.57 -9.62
CA GLU A 12 18.54 -1.15 -8.41
C GLU A 12 18.33 0.34 -8.28
N SER A 13 17.64 0.75 -7.21
CA SER A 13 17.76 2.10 -6.69
C SER A 13 17.83 2.00 -5.18
N THR A 14 19.05 1.99 -4.69
CA THR A 14 19.40 2.39 -3.33
C THR A 14 18.91 3.82 -3.10
N ALA A 15 17.90 3.97 -2.26
CA ALA A 15 17.54 5.27 -1.69
C ALA A 15 17.12 5.04 -0.22
N SER A 16 18.06 5.34 0.66
CA SER A 16 17.78 5.72 2.05
C SER A 16 16.74 6.84 2.10
N GLU A 17 15.81 6.81 3.05
CA GLU A 17 15.07 8.01 3.45
C GLU A 17 14.50 7.75 4.86
N ALA A 18 15.15 8.18 5.94
CA ALA A 18 15.11 9.53 6.50
C ALA A 18 13.68 9.97 6.89
N LYS A 19 13.52 10.16 8.20
CA LYS A 19 12.40 10.76 8.93
C LYS A 19 11.99 12.10 8.29
N VAL A 20 10.79 12.19 7.68
CA VAL A 20 10.30 13.46 7.11
C VAL A 20 9.15 14.06 7.92
N THR A 21 9.47 15.23 8.43
CA THR A 21 8.71 16.36 8.97
C THR A 21 7.24 16.48 8.52
N ALA A 22 6.37 16.75 9.51
CA ALA A 22 4.94 16.97 9.35
C ALA A 22 4.62 18.18 8.46
N ALA A 23 4.25 17.93 7.21
CA ALA A 23 3.59 18.90 6.34
C ALA A 23 2.77 18.17 5.27
N LYS A 24 1.49 17.91 5.58
CA LYS A 24 0.48 17.19 4.79
C LYS A 24 0.81 15.69 4.56
N PRO A 25 -0.19 14.79 4.67
CA PRO A 25 0.05 13.38 4.41
C PRO A 25 0.37 13.20 2.92
N ALA A 26 1.56 12.64 2.63
CA ALA A 26 1.93 12.28 1.28
C ALA A 26 0.95 11.22 0.76
N TYR A 27 0.35 11.49 -0.40
CA TYR A 27 -0.53 10.54 -1.07
C TYR A 27 0.30 9.51 -1.81
N ILE A 28 0.31 8.29 -1.30
CA ILE A 28 1.12 7.20 -1.85
C ILE A 28 0.35 6.34 -2.84
N ASP A 29 1.07 5.60 -3.66
CA ASP A 29 0.49 4.69 -4.64
C ASP A 29 0.15 3.30 -4.03
N LYS A 30 -0.29 2.35 -4.88
CA LYS A 30 -0.62 0.99 -4.43
C LYS A 30 0.59 0.20 -3.94
N ILE A 31 1.76 0.42 -4.53
CA ILE A 31 2.97 -0.35 -4.22
C ILE A 31 3.50 0.09 -2.87
N GLU A 32 3.62 1.40 -2.67
CA GLU A 32 4.01 2.01 -1.42
C GLU A 32 3.03 1.67 -0.29
N GLN A 33 1.71 1.76 -0.52
CA GLN A 33 0.71 1.43 0.51
C GLN A 33 0.73 -0.05 0.90
N ALA A 34 1.00 -0.95 -0.06
CA ALA A 34 1.13 -2.37 0.23
C ALA A 34 2.40 -2.64 1.06
N ALA A 35 3.51 -1.97 0.74
CA ALA A 35 4.75 -2.06 1.51
C ALA A 35 4.57 -1.49 2.93
N ASP A 36 3.87 -0.36 3.08
CA ASP A 36 3.54 0.26 4.38
C ASP A 36 2.81 -0.71 5.32
N LEU A 37 1.89 -1.50 4.76
CA LEU A 37 1.10 -2.50 5.50
C LEU A 37 1.73 -3.90 5.54
N GLN A 38 2.92 -4.07 4.93
CA GLN A 38 3.61 -5.36 4.80
C GLN A 38 2.75 -6.47 4.17
N ILE A 39 1.95 -6.12 3.17
CA ILE A 39 1.10 -7.06 2.41
C ILE A 39 1.45 -7.03 0.92
N THR A 40 0.93 -8.02 0.18
CA THR A 40 1.04 -8.00 -1.28
C THR A 40 0.09 -6.98 -1.91
N VAL A 41 0.45 -6.42 -3.06
CA VAL A 41 -0.44 -5.54 -3.84
C VAL A 41 -1.76 -6.24 -4.19
N ARG A 42 -1.72 -7.55 -4.46
CA ARG A 42 -2.93 -8.37 -4.69
C ARG A 42 -3.90 -8.34 -3.50
N THR A 43 -3.36 -8.44 -2.28
CA THR A 43 -4.15 -8.32 -1.05
C THR A 43 -4.75 -6.92 -0.93
N LEU A 44 -3.95 -5.88 -1.19
CA LEU A 44 -4.41 -4.49 -1.17
C LEU A 44 -5.56 -4.27 -2.18
N GLU A 45 -5.43 -4.80 -3.40
CA GLU A 45 -6.48 -4.70 -4.42
C GLU A 45 -7.75 -5.49 -4.09
N ASP A 46 -7.63 -6.64 -3.40
CA ASP A 46 -8.78 -7.35 -2.87
C ASP A 46 -9.51 -6.50 -1.81
N TRP A 47 -8.76 -5.87 -0.90
CA TRP A 47 -9.32 -4.98 0.11
C TRP A 47 -10.00 -3.75 -0.51
N MET A 48 -9.43 -3.19 -1.57
CA MET A 48 -10.08 -2.12 -2.35
C MET A 48 -11.39 -2.60 -2.97
N ARG A 49 -11.39 -3.76 -3.65
CA ARG A 49 -12.60 -4.32 -4.29
C ARG A 49 -13.70 -4.56 -3.27
N ARG A 50 -13.34 -5.00 -2.07
CA ARG A 50 -14.24 -5.24 -0.93
C ARG A 50 -14.57 -3.97 -0.13
N ARG A 51 -14.04 -2.81 -0.52
CA ARG A 51 -14.20 -1.51 0.16
C ARG A 51 -13.83 -1.56 1.65
N LEU A 52 -12.83 -2.38 1.99
CA LEU A 52 -12.32 -2.49 3.37
C LEU A 52 -11.48 -1.27 3.75
N ILE A 53 -10.71 -0.74 2.80
CA ILE A 53 -9.84 0.42 3.00
C ILE A 53 -10.32 1.64 2.19
N PRO A 54 -10.15 2.86 2.70
CA PRO A 54 -10.42 4.08 1.95
C PRO A 54 -9.35 4.31 0.88
N TYR A 55 -9.77 4.77 -0.29
CA TYR A 55 -8.87 5.13 -1.39
C TYR A 55 -9.46 6.26 -2.23
N TYR A 56 -8.59 7.06 -2.84
CA TYR A 56 -8.98 8.14 -3.74
C TYR A 56 -8.76 7.69 -5.19
N LYS A 57 -9.84 7.63 -5.97
CA LYS A 57 -9.77 7.34 -7.41
C LYS A 57 -9.77 8.64 -8.20
N ILE A 58 -8.64 8.95 -8.83
CA ILE A 58 -8.42 10.16 -9.63
C ILE A 58 -8.21 9.70 -11.07
N GLY A 59 -9.30 9.66 -11.84
CA GLY A 59 -9.31 9.09 -13.19
C GLY A 59 -8.95 7.59 -13.16
N LYS A 60 -7.80 7.25 -13.78
CA LYS A 60 -7.26 5.88 -13.81
C LYS A 60 -6.31 5.58 -12.65
N THR A 61 -5.88 6.60 -11.91
CA THR A 61 -4.91 6.47 -10.83
C THR A 61 -5.62 6.33 -9.50
N VAL A 62 -5.01 5.57 -8.58
CA VAL A 62 -5.48 5.41 -7.21
C VAL A 62 -4.42 5.92 -6.26
N ARG A 63 -4.85 6.67 -5.24
CA ARG A 63 -3.99 7.23 -4.20
C ARG A 63 -4.52 6.89 -2.82
N PHE A 64 -3.60 6.73 -1.88
CA PHE A 64 -3.91 6.42 -0.49
C PHE A 64 -3.32 7.47 0.42
N ASN A 65 -4.02 7.72 1.52
CA ASN A 65 -3.46 8.41 2.67
C ASN A 65 -3.19 7.34 3.74
N PRO A 66 -1.92 7.05 4.07
CA PRO A 66 -1.56 5.93 4.94
C PRO A 66 -2.15 6.07 6.35
N GLU A 67 -2.25 7.28 6.89
CA GLU A 67 -2.82 7.51 8.22
C GLU A 67 -4.30 7.15 8.27
N VAL A 68 -5.07 7.59 7.27
CA VAL A 68 -6.51 7.33 7.18
C VAL A 68 -6.78 5.84 6.93
N VAL A 69 -5.94 5.18 6.13
CA VAL A 69 -6.02 3.73 5.91
C VAL A 69 -5.80 2.98 7.22
N ARG A 70 -4.73 3.31 7.97
CA ARG A 70 -4.43 2.68 9.26
C ARG A 70 -5.54 2.92 10.29
N GLN A 71 -6.06 4.16 10.40
CA GLN A 71 -7.19 4.47 11.27
C GLN A 71 -8.44 3.66 10.91
N SER A 72 -8.78 3.59 9.62
CA SER A 72 -9.95 2.81 9.16
C SER A 72 -9.81 1.32 9.45
N LEU A 73 -8.58 0.79 9.39
CA LEU A 73 -8.31 -0.60 9.74
C LEU A 73 -8.46 -0.82 11.24
N ASP A 74 -7.95 0.08 12.08
CA ASP A 74 -8.07 -0.01 13.54
C ASP A 74 -9.54 0.08 14.00
N GLU A 75 -10.30 1.01 13.43
CA GLU A 75 -11.73 1.17 13.70
C GLU A 75 -12.56 -0.07 13.32
N LYS A 76 -12.27 -0.66 12.15
CA LYS A 76 -13.02 -1.81 11.63
C LYS A 76 -12.58 -3.13 12.26
N PHE A 77 -11.28 -3.27 12.49
CA PHE A 77 -10.67 -4.46 13.03
C PHE A 77 -10.08 -4.09 14.38
N LYS A 78 -10.91 -4.11 15.43
CA LYS A 78 -10.41 -4.08 16.81
C LYS A 78 -9.50 -5.29 16.99
N PHE A 79 -8.19 -5.09 16.93
CA PHE A 79 -7.24 -6.18 17.11
C PHE A 79 -7.46 -6.79 18.50
N ALA A 80 -7.72 -8.09 18.55
CA ALA A 80 -7.38 -8.88 19.72
C ALA A 80 -5.85 -8.91 19.75
N ALA A 81 -5.24 -7.97 20.46
CA ALA A 81 -3.81 -7.98 20.70
C ALA A 81 -3.44 -9.35 21.29
N ARG A 82 -2.47 -10.01 20.66
CA ARG A 82 -1.79 -11.20 21.20
C ARG A 82 -0.59 -10.77 22.01
#